data_AF-A0A9P8IZC6-F1
#
_entry.id   AF-A0A9P8IZC6-F1
#
_cell.length_a   1.000
_cell.length_b   1.000
_cell.length_c   1.000
_cell.angle_alpha   90.00
_cell.angle_beta   90.00
_cell.angle_gamma   90.00
#
_symmetry.space_group_name_H-M   'P 1'
#
loop_
_entity.id
_entity.type
_entity.pdbx_description
1 polymer ?
#
loop_
_entity_poly.entity_id
_entity_poly.type
_entity_poly.pdbx_seq_one_letter_code
_entity_poly.pdbx_strand_id
1 'polypeptide(L)'
;MSYTPPGWTAQHVANATADELLRLDYSTLHLIAPNAVSSPAAQDVLLGALIDERSRLERLRLKLPPQDPIFAPTTLPPSDPVHRDVLEQRKRQWLLKERERYFGDPGAPIVPTPSMPKPKPDVDAVVQVVEEAGYDDFGFAIVRLDYTDEEEWERWKGIFDTVQDQSVDECLGGAKIKDKLLTMFVEDEELQGTGWHGAVSYFSDLRANDQVSEGLDTPIILVADKTSITSLLHPTSDVKPWIWAVDLSHDWVIGDVPPVAVTPMDIYPGYFRVALEAVIPELWPLLKGTGISGLELWGGDDSVWEGP
;
A
#
# COMPACT_ATOMS: atom_id res chain seq x y z
N MET A 1 5.19 -13.99 27.88
CA MET A 1 4.14 -14.90 28.38
C MET A 1 2.95 -14.74 27.46
N SER A 2 2.41 -15.84 26.91
CA SER A 2 1.23 -15.77 26.04
C SER A 2 -0.03 -15.47 26.86
N TYR A 3 -0.91 -14.63 26.34
CA TYR A 3 -2.20 -14.36 26.97
C TYR A 3 -3.04 -15.65 27.03
N THR A 4 -3.76 -15.85 28.12
CA THR A 4 -4.73 -16.95 28.29
C THR A 4 -6.09 -16.33 28.52
N PRO A 5 -7.11 -16.64 27.69
CA PRO A 5 -8.45 -16.09 27.86
C PRO A 5 -9.03 -16.38 29.25
N PRO A 6 -9.89 -15.49 29.79
CA PRO A 6 -10.55 -15.73 31.07
C PRO A 6 -11.27 -17.08 31.11
N GLY A 7 -10.94 -17.89 32.11
CA GLY A 7 -11.52 -19.23 32.30
C GLY A 7 -10.89 -20.34 31.45
N TRP A 8 -9.91 -20.03 30.59
CA TRP A 8 -9.16 -21.05 29.85
C TRP A 8 -7.91 -21.47 30.62
N THR A 9 -7.49 -22.72 30.42
CA THR A 9 -6.17 -23.21 30.85
C THR A 9 -5.22 -23.20 29.67
N ALA A 10 -3.90 -23.27 29.91
CA ALA A 10 -2.93 -23.43 28.83
C ALA A 10 -3.20 -24.67 27.95
N GLN A 11 -3.68 -25.76 28.55
CA GLN A 11 -4.07 -26.96 27.83
C GLN A 11 -5.32 -26.75 26.95
N HIS A 12 -6.27 -25.91 27.41
CA HIS A 12 -7.42 -25.53 26.61
C HIS A 12 -6.97 -24.70 25.40
N VAL A 13 -6.10 -23.70 25.60
CA VAL A 13 -5.52 -22.92 24.48
C VAL A 13 -4.83 -23.85 23.48
N ALA A 14 -3.97 -24.76 23.93
CA ALA A 14 -3.25 -25.71 23.06
C ALA A 14 -4.15 -26.55 22.13
N ASN A 15 -5.35 -26.86 22.61
CA ASN A 15 -6.33 -27.71 21.93
C ASN A 15 -7.50 -26.92 21.31
N ALA A 16 -7.47 -25.58 21.36
CA ALA A 16 -8.57 -24.75 20.90
C ALA A 16 -8.83 -24.93 19.40
N THR A 17 -10.10 -25.00 19.03
CA THR A 17 -10.58 -25.02 17.65
C THR A 17 -10.82 -23.59 17.13
N ALA A 18 -10.93 -23.44 15.81
CA ALA A 18 -11.28 -22.16 15.20
C ALA A 18 -12.63 -21.62 15.73
N ASP A 19 -13.65 -22.48 15.80
CA ASP A 19 -14.98 -22.11 16.30
C ASP A 19 -14.98 -21.64 17.75
N GLU A 20 -14.12 -22.22 18.60
CA GLU A 20 -13.98 -21.78 19.99
C GLU A 20 -13.32 -20.42 20.10
N LEU A 21 -12.30 -20.16 19.29
CA LEU A 21 -11.63 -18.85 19.23
C LEU A 21 -12.57 -17.77 18.68
N LEU A 22 -13.36 -18.07 17.65
CA LEU A 22 -14.32 -17.15 17.04
C LEU A 22 -15.46 -16.72 17.98
N ARG A 23 -15.64 -17.41 19.13
CA ARG A 23 -16.58 -17.02 20.18
C ARG A 23 -15.99 -16.04 21.19
N LEU A 24 -14.68 -15.84 21.19
CA LEU A 24 -14.01 -14.84 22.03
C LEU A 24 -14.19 -13.45 21.41
N ASP A 25 -13.89 -12.42 22.21
CA ASP A 25 -13.80 -11.05 21.70
C ASP A 25 -12.62 -10.95 20.72
N TYR A 26 -12.93 -10.63 19.46
CA TYR A 26 -11.95 -10.53 18.37
C TYR A 26 -10.80 -9.59 18.72
N SER A 27 -11.09 -8.49 19.44
CA SER A 27 -10.08 -7.50 19.86
C SER A 27 -9.03 -8.07 20.82
N THR A 28 -9.25 -9.25 21.38
CA THR A 28 -8.29 -9.91 22.29
C THR A 28 -7.53 -11.08 21.65
N LEU A 29 -7.93 -11.51 20.45
CA LEU A 29 -7.35 -12.69 19.80
C LEU A 29 -5.88 -12.49 19.42
N HIS A 30 -5.50 -11.26 19.03
CA HIS A 30 -4.11 -10.92 18.70
C HIS A 30 -3.14 -11.08 19.89
N LEU A 31 -3.64 -11.20 21.13
CA LEU A 31 -2.82 -11.42 22.32
C LEU A 31 -2.40 -12.88 22.49
N ILE A 32 -3.09 -13.82 21.82
CA ILE A 32 -2.78 -15.25 21.86
C ILE A 32 -1.76 -15.55 20.76
N ALA A 33 -0.62 -16.14 21.13
CA ALA A 33 0.39 -16.50 20.15
C ALA A 33 -0.12 -17.61 19.21
N PRO A 34 -0.01 -17.49 17.87
CA PRO A 34 -0.40 -18.54 16.93
C PRO A 34 0.24 -19.90 17.21
N ASN A 35 1.49 -19.94 17.70
CA ASN A 35 2.15 -21.20 18.07
C ASN A 35 1.62 -21.81 19.39
N ALA A 36 0.73 -21.13 20.11
CA ALA A 36 0.09 -21.65 21.30
C ALA A 36 -1.09 -22.59 20.99
N VAL A 37 -1.54 -22.68 19.74
CA VAL A 37 -2.62 -23.58 19.30
C VAL A 37 -2.09 -24.60 18.29
N SER A 38 -2.60 -25.83 18.34
CA SER A 38 -2.11 -26.92 17.48
C SER A 38 -2.82 -27.00 16.13
N SER A 39 -4.04 -26.47 16.04
CA SER A 39 -4.89 -26.57 14.84
C SER A 39 -4.52 -25.49 13.80
N PRO A 40 -4.22 -25.85 12.54
CA PRO A 40 -3.96 -24.88 11.49
C PRO A 40 -5.09 -23.85 11.30
N ALA A 41 -6.35 -24.27 11.37
CA ALA A 41 -7.49 -23.36 11.24
C ALA A 41 -7.59 -22.39 12.44
N ALA A 42 -7.24 -22.84 13.64
CA ALA A 42 -7.16 -21.97 14.81
C ALA A 42 -6.00 -20.96 14.68
N GLN A 43 -4.86 -21.39 14.11
CA GLN A 43 -3.74 -20.50 13.81
C GLN A 43 -4.16 -19.40 12.82
N ASP A 44 -4.94 -19.73 11.78
CA ASP A 44 -5.42 -18.75 10.80
C ASP A 44 -6.29 -17.66 11.44
N VAL A 45 -7.15 -18.03 12.39
CA VAL A 45 -7.96 -17.06 13.16
C VAL A 45 -7.06 -16.09 13.95
N LEU A 46 -6.05 -16.61 14.64
CA LEU A 46 -5.12 -15.79 15.42
C LEU A 46 -4.22 -14.92 14.54
N LEU A 47 -3.74 -15.46 13.41
CA LEU A 47 -2.95 -14.72 12.43
C LEU A 47 -3.77 -13.60 11.80
N GLY A 48 -5.02 -13.85 11.44
CA GLY A 48 -5.93 -12.81 10.93
C GLY A 48 -6.11 -11.66 11.92
N ALA A 49 -6.36 -11.98 13.20
CA ALA A 49 -6.47 -10.97 14.26
C ALA A 49 -5.17 -10.19 14.49
N LEU A 50 -4.01 -10.85 14.40
CA LEU A 50 -2.71 -10.20 14.46
C LEU A 50 -2.47 -9.24 13.30
N ILE A 51 -2.87 -9.64 12.08
CA ILE A 51 -2.77 -8.79 10.88
C ILE A 51 -3.65 -7.54 11.07
N ASP A 52 -4.92 -7.71 11.45
CA ASP A 52 -5.84 -6.59 11.64
C ASP A 52 -5.37 -5.63 12.74
N GLU A 53 -4.85 -6.13 13.86
CA GLU A 53 -4.30 -5.29 14.93
C GLU A 53 -3.02 -4.56 14.49
N ARG A 54 -2.14 -5.21 13.73
CA ARG A 54 -0.95 -4.57 13.14
C ARG A 54 -1.37 -3.41 12.25
N SER A 55 -2.29 -3.65 11.32
CA SER A 55 -2.83 -2.61 10.43
C SER A 55 -3.43 -1.46 11.22
N ARG A 56 -4.21 -1.76 12.28
CA ARG A 56 -4.81 -0.73 13.15
C ARG A 56 -3.75 0.14 13.86
N LEU A 57 -2.69 -0.49 14.40
CA LEU A 57 -1.61 0.22 15.09
C LEU A 57 -0.77 1.07 14.13
N GLU A 58 -0.48 0.56 12.93
CA GLU A 58 0.26 1.30 11.90
C GLU A 58 -0.55 2.51 11.41
N ARG A 59 -1.84 2.34 11.14
CA ARG A 59 -2.72 3.46 10.78
C ARG A 59 -2.79 4.51 11.89
N LEU A 60 -2.89 4.08 13.15
CA LEU A 60 -2.84 5.01 14.30
C LEU A 60 -1.49 5.74 14.38
N ARG A 61 -0.38 5.02 14.20
CA ARG A 61 0.99 5.56 14.19
C ARG A 61 1.15 6.63 13.11
N LEU A 62 0.55 6.40 11.95
CA LEU A 62 0.62 7.26 10.78
C LEU A 62 -0.50 8.28 10.68
N LYS A 63 -1.42 8.35 11.66
CA LYS A 63 -2.62 9.21 11.64
C LYS A 63 -3.56 8.97 10.46
N LEU A 64 -3.49 7.80 9.83
CA LEU A 64 -4.42 7.43 8.77
C LEU A 64 -5.83 7.18 9.36
N PRO A 65 -6.91 7.40 8.57
CA PRO A 65 -8.28 7.10 9.01
C PRO A 65 -8.43 5.66 9.50
N PRO A 66 -9.31 5.33 10.45
CA PRO A 66 -9.53 3.94 10.85
C PRO A 66 -10.08 3.11 9.68
N GLN A 67 -9.74 1.82 9.66
CA GLN A 67 -10.25 0.85 8.68
C GLN A 67 -10.88 -0.32 9.43
N ASP A 68 -11.95 -0.88 8.87
CA ASP A 68 -12.58 -2.08 9.42
C ASP A 68 -11.65 -3.30 9.29
N PRO A 69 -11.69 -4.23 10.27
CA PRO A 69 -10.88 -5.44 10.24
C PRO A 69 -11.24 -6.32 9.03
N ILE A 70 -10.23 -6.89 8.39
CA ILE A 70 -10.38 -7.69 7.16
C ILE A 70 -10.75 -9.14 7.51
N PHE A 71 -10.20 -9.66 8.61
CA PHE A 71 -10.35 -11.06 9.03
C PHE A 71 -11.37 -11.24 10.15
N ALA A 72 -12.02 -10.17 10.61
CA ALA A 72 -13.05 -10.30 11.63
C ALA A 72 -14.26 -11.10 11.10
N PRO A 73 -14.90 -11.93 11.94
CA PRO A 73 -16.07 -12.73 11.52
C PRO A 73 -17.28 -11.88 11.18
N THR A 74 -17.30 -10.65 11.70
CA THR A 74 -18.34 -9.65 11.46
C THR A 74 -18.17 -8.92 10.13
N THR A 75 -17.02 -9.05 9.46
CA THR A 75 -16.75 -8.43 8.17
C THR A 75 -17.64 -9.08 7.12
N LEU A 76 -18.58 -8.31 6.59
CA LEU A 76 -19.54 -8.81 5.61
C LEU A 76 -18.80 -9.18 4.32
N PRO A 77 -19.01 -10.39 3.77
CA PRO A 77 -18.43 -10.74 2.49
C PRO A 77 -19.09 -9.91 1.37
N PRO A 78 -18.38 -9.66 0.26
CA PRO A 78 -18.96 -9.01 -0.91
C PRO A 78 -20.22 -9.73 -1.38
N SER A 79 -21.19 -8.95 -1.89
CA SER A 79 -22.45 -9.50 -2.42
C SER A 79 -22.25 -10.29 -3.73
N ASP A 80 -21.23 -9.94 -4.52
CA ASP A 80 -20.89 -10.64 -5.76
C ASP A 80 -20.12 -11.94 -5.45
N PRO A 81 -20.61 -13.12 -5.88
CA PRO A 81 -19.94 -14.39 -5.65
C PRO A 81 -18.54 -14.48 -6.27
N VAL A 82 -18.30 -13.89 -7.45
CA VAL A 82 -16.97 -13.91 -8.07
C VAL A 82 -15.99 -13.11 -7.22
N HIS A 83 -16.41 -11.92 -6.80
CA HIS A 83 -15.61 -11.05 -5.93
C HIS A 83 -15.33 -11.73 -4.58
N ARG A 84 -16.33 -12.39 -4.00
CA ARG A 84 -16.18 -13.13 -2.74
C ARG A 84 -15.18 -14.27 -2.86
N ASP A 85 -15.19 -15.03 -3.96
CA ASP A 85 -14.26 -16.15 -4.14
C ASP A 85 -12.81 -15.66 -4.32
N VAL A 86 -12.63 -14.57 -5.07
CA VAL A 86 -11.32 -13.88 -5.20
C VAL A 86 -10.83 -13.38 -3.83
N LEU A 87 -11.71 -12.80 -3.02
CA LEU A 87 -11.38 -12.35 -1.66
C LEU A 87 -10.89 -13.50 -0.79
N GLU A 88 -11.64 -14.60 -0.75
CA GLU A 88 -11.28 -15.76 0.06
C GLU A 88 -9.94 -16.36 -0.38
N GLN A 89 -9.66 -16.37 -1.68
CA GLN A 89 -8.36 -16.79 -2.20
C GLN A 89 -7.24 -15.84 -1.73
N ARG A 90 -7.45 -14.52 -1.81
CA ARG A 90 -6.47 -13.52 -1.36
C ARG A 90 -6.22 -13.58 0.15
N LYS A 91 -7.27 -13.68 0.97
CA LYS A 91 -7.18 -13.87 2.42
C LYS A 91 -6.35 -15.10 2.76
N ARG A 92 -6.57 -16.22 2.06
CA ARG A 92 -5.78 -17.45 2.25
C ARG A 92 -4.30 -17.25 1.89
N GLN A 93 -4.00 -16.60 0.77
CA GLN A 93 -2.61 -16.32 0.39
C GLN A 93 -1.92 -15.42 1.42
N TRP A 94 -2.63 -14.43 1.95
CA TRP A 94 -2.09 -13.56 2.99
C TRP A 94 -1.79 -14.32 4.28
N LEU A 95 -2.74 -15.15 4.74
CA LEU A 95 -2.55 -16.01 5.91
C LEU A 95 -1.39 -16.99 5.72
N LEU A 96 -1.21 -17.54 4.51
CA LEU A 96 -0.08 -18.41 4.19
C LEU A 96 1.26 -17.67 4.30
N LYS A 97 1.37 -16.48 3.68
CA LYS A 97 2.59 -15.64 3.77
C LYS A 97 2.90 -15.24 5.21
N GLU A 98 1.88 -14.83 5.98
CA GLU A 98 2.06 -14.43 7.37
C GLU A 98 2.42 -15.64 8.26
N ARG A 99 1.86 -16.81 7.98
CA ARG A 99 2.25 -18.08 8.63
C ARG A 99 3.72 -18.40 8.36
N GLU A 100 4.15 -18.38 7.09
CA GLU A 100 5.55 -18.63 6.73
C GLU A 100 6.49 -17.65 7.44
N ARG A 101 6.12 -16.37 7.47
CA ARG A 101 6.86 -15.33 8.20
C ARG A 101 6.94 -15.63 9.69
N TYR A 102 5.79 -15.85 10.36
CA TYR A 102 5.70 -16.01 11.80
C TYR A 102 6.42 -17.27 12.30
N PHE A 103 6.28 -18.39 11.58
CA PHE A 103 6.90 -19.65 11.97
C PHE A 103 8.34 -19.80 11.46
N GLY A 104 8.72 -19.06 10.42
CA GLY A 104 10.10 -19.00 9.91
C GLY A 104 11.04 -18.21 10.84
N ASP A 105 10.54 -17.17 11.48
CA ASP A 105 11.25 -16.43 12.54
C ASP A 105 10.29 -16.04 13.68
N PRO A 106 10.10 -16.92 14.69
CA PRO A 106 9.23 -16.64 15.84
C PRO A 106 9.73 -15.49 16.74
N GLY A 107 10.98 -15.04 16.53
CA GLY A 107 11.57 -13.90 17.20
C GLY A 107 11.42 -12.58 16.44
N ALA A 108 10.97 -12.64 15.17
CA ALA A 108 10.65 -11.45 14.41
C ALA A 108 9.58 -10.65 15.16
N PRO A 109 9.78 -9.34 15.35
CA PRO A 109 8.78 -8.54 16.03
C PRO A 109 7.46 -8.67 15.26
N ILE A 110 6.39 -8.90 16.03
CA ILE A 110 5.01 -9.10 15.55
C ILE A 110 4.55 -7.93 14.67
N VAL A 111 5.20 -6.78 14.79
CA VAL A 111 5.16 -5.68 13.84
C VAL A 111 6.62 -5.41 13.50
N PRO A 112 7.07 -5.50 12.23
CA PRO A 112 8.32 -4.84 11.90
C PRO A 112 8.00 -3.38 12.19
N THR A 113 8.53 -2.80 13.27
CA THR A 113 8.48 -1.36 13.44
C THR A 113 9.55 -0.83 12.51
N PRO A 114 9.21 -0.36 11.30
CA PRO A 114 10.11 0.59 10.68
C PRO A 114 10.29 1.71 11.69
N SER A 115 11.52 1.89 12.16
CA SER A 115 11.78 3.07 12.97
C SER A 115 11.69 4.24 12.00
N MET A 116 10.55 4.93 12.02
CA MET A 116 10.52 6.27 11.43
C MET A 116 11.76 7.00 11.95
N PRO A 117 12.48 7.70 11.08
CA PRO A 117 13.31 8.78 11.53
C PRO A 117 12.52 9.58 12.56
N LYS A 118 13.08 9.80 13.76
CA LYS A 118 12.38 10.60 14.77
C LYS A 118 12.08 11.95 14.12
N PRO A 119 10.81 12.38 14.05
CA PRO A 119 10.46 13.60 13.33
C PRO A 119 11.34 14.74 13.82
N LYS A 120 12.10 15.32 12.91
CA LYS A 120 12.89 16.51 13.18
C LYS A 120 11.97 17.72 13.03
N PRO A 121 11.87 18.62 14.02
CA PRO A 121 10.91 19.72 14.00
C PRO A 121 11.21 20.79 12.94
N ASP A 122 12.37 20.72 12.30
CA ASP A 122 12.90 21.70 11.35
C ASP A 122 12.89 21.24 9.89
N VAL A 123 12.52 20.00 9.60
CA VAL A 123 12.43 19.47 8.23
C VAL A 123 11.24 18.52 8.06
N ASP A 124 10.66 18.50 6.86
CA ASP A 124 9.59 17.56 6.53
C ASP A 124 10.10 16.13 6.32
N ALA A 125 9.17 15.16 6.38
CA ALA A 125 9.50 13.74 6.36
C ALA A 125 10.29 13.33 5.11
N VAL A 126 9.93 13.85 3.93
CA VAL A 126 10.64 13.59 2.67
C VAL A 126 12.11 14.04 2.74
N VAL A 127 12.37 15.24 3.27
CA VAL A 127 13.72 15.77 3.42
C VAL A 127 14.53 14.93 4.39
N GLN A 128 13.92 14.54 5.51
CA GLN A 128 14.58 13.70 6.49
C GLN A 128 14.96 12.33 5.92
N VAL A 129 14.05 11.66 5.21
CA VAL A 129 14.31 10.33 4.61
C VAL A 129 15.39 10.43 3.53
N VAL A 130 15.34 11.43 2.65
CA VAL A 130 16.35 11.63 1.59
C VAL A 130 17.73 11.93 2.17
N GLU A 131 17.83 12.83 3.14
CA GLU A 131 19.13 13.19 3.74
C GLU A 131 19.73 12.04 4.57
N GLU A 132 18.92 11.30 5.33
CA GLU A 132 19.43 10.22 6.19
C GLU A 132 19.82 8.97 5.41
N ALA A 133 19.06 8.62 4.36
CA ALA A 133 19.39 7.50 3.48
C ALA A 133 20.50 7.84 2.47
N GLY A 134 20.75 9.14 2.24
CA GLY A 134 21.80 9.59 1.32
C GLY A 134 21.46 9.33 -0.14
N TYR A 135 20.18 9.40 -0.52
CA TYR A 135 19.77 9.23 -1.93
C TYR A 135 20.33 10.35 -2.81
N ASP A 136 20.88 9.97 -3.96
CA ASP A 136 21.33 10.90 -5.01
C ASP A 136 20.16 11.28 -5.92
N ASP A 137 19.29 10.32 -6.22
CA ASP A 137 18.02 10.52 -6.92
C ASP A 137 16.88 9.97 -6.06
N PHE A 138 15.72 10.65 -6.04
CA PHE A 138 14.51 10.15 -5.40
C PHE A 138 13.24 10.57 -6.13
N GLY A 139 12.18 9.79 -5.98
CA GLY A 139 10.89 10.04 -6.65
C GLY A 139 10.21 8.73 -7.05
N PHE A 140 9.51 8.74 -8.19
CA PHE A 140 8.79 7.58 -8.69
C PHE A 140 9.07 7.30 -10.16
N ALA A 141 8.90 6.04 -10.54
CA ALA A 141 8.63 5.68 -11.92
C ALA A 141 7.15 5.86 -12.25
N ILE A 142 6.88 6.48 -13.40
CA ILE A 142 5.55 6.69 -13.95
C ILE A 142 5.42 5.89 -15.23
N VAL A 143 4.52 4.91 -15.23
CA VAL A 143 4.22 4.11 -16.41
C VAL A 143 3.05 4.73 -17.16
N ARG A 144 3.24 5.06 -18.44
CA ARG A 144 2.15 5.54 -19.31
C ARG A 144 1.37 4.34 -19.85
N LEU A 145 0.04 4.43 -19.82
CA LEU A 145 -0.86 3.43 -20.41
C LEU A 145 -1.76 3.97 -21.51
N ASP A 146 -1.91 5.29 -21.63
CA ASP A 146 -2.67 5.93 -22.71
C ASP A 146 -1.76 6.64 -23.71
N TYR A 147 -1.73 6.10 -24.93
CA TYR A 147 -0.93 6.60 -26.06
C TYR A 147 -1.80 7.25 -27.14
N THR A 148 -3.03 7.66 -26.79
CA THR A 148 -4.00 8.14 -27.78
C THR A 148 -3.72 9.55 -28.27
N ASP A 149 -3.07 10.38 -27.45
CA ASP A 149 -2.74 11.77 -27.75
C ASP A 149 -1.37 12.14 -27.14
N GLU A 150 -0.40 12.42 -28.01
CA GLU A 150 0.97 12.78 -27.60
C GLU A 150 1.08 14.23 -27.12
N GLU A 151 0.28 15.14 -27.67
CA GLU A 151 0.27 16.53 -27.24
C GLU A 151 -0.33 16.65 -25.84
N GLU A 152 -1.38 15.88 -25.57
CA GLU A 152 -1.99 15.76 -24.25
C GLU A 152 -0.97 15.24 -23.22
N TRP A 153 -0.21 14.20 -23.59
CA TRP A 153 0.81 13.62 -22.74
C TRP A 153 1.97 14.58 -22.43
N GLU A 154 2.53 15.26 -23.42
CA GLU A 154 3.61 16.25 -23.19
C GLU A 154 3.15 17.41 -22.30
N ARG A 155 1.90 17.86 -22.49
CA ARG A 155 1.30 18.87 -21.60
C ARG A 155 1.12 18.34 -20.18
N TRP A 156 0.69 17.09 -20.05
CA TRP A 156 0.53 16.44 -18.76
C TRP A 156 1.86 16.33 -18.01
N LYS A 157 2.94 15.86 -18.67
CA LYS A 157 4.29 15.79 -18.08
C LYS A 157 4.76 17.15 -17.57
N GLY A 158 4.65 18.19 -18.40
CA GLY A 158 5.09 19.53 -18.01
C GLY A 158 4.34 20.10 -16.80
N ILE A 159 3.03 19.85 -16.71
CA ILE A 159 2.24 20.26 -15.53
C ILE A 159 2.58 19.38 -14.32
N PHE A 160 2.74 18.07 -14.50
CA PHE A 160 3.11 17.14 -13.43
C PHE A 160 4.44 17.54 -12.79
N ASP A 161 5.48 17.75 -13.60
CA ASP A 161 6.80 18.17 -13.11
C ASP A 161 6.72 19.50 -12.36
N THR A 162 5.93 20.46 -12.87
CA THR A 162 5.71 21.74 -12.19
C THR A 162 5.05 21.55 -10.81
N VAL A 163 4.06 20.64 -10.71
CA VAL A 163 3.38 20.33 -9.44
C VAL A 163 4.34 19.66 -8.46
N GLN A 164 5.20 18.74 -8.90
CA GLN A 164 6.17 18.09 -8.02
C GLN A 164 7.29 19.03 -7.58
N ASP A 165 7.79 19.89 -8.47
CA ASP A 165 8.76 20.93 -8.10
C ASP A 165 8.18 21.88 -7.05
N GLN A 166 6.91 22.29 -7.23
CA GLN A 166 6.23 23.15 -6.28
C GLN A 166 6.01 22.45 -4.93
N SER A 167 5.62 21.17 -4.92
CA SER A 167 5.40 20.42 -3.68
C SER A 167 6.69 20.28 -2.86
N VAL A 168 7.84 20.10 -3.53
CA VAL A 168 9.15 20.12 -2.85
C VAL A 168 9.54 21.52 -2.39
N ASP A 169 9.28 22.57 -3.17
CA ASP A 169 9.55 23.95 -2.76
C ASP A 169 8.76 24.37 -1.50
N GLU A 170 7.56 23.84 -1.33
CA GLU A 170 6.69 24.11 -0.18
C GLU A 170 7.11 23.32 1.08
N CYS A 171 7.92 22.26 0.94
CA CYS A 171 8.42 21.48 2.06
C CYS A 171 9.41 22.27 2.94
N LEU A 172 9.32 22.11 4.26
CA LEU A 172 10.34 22.55 5.20
C LEU A 172 11.67 21.83 4.93
N GLY A 173 12.65 22.58 4.41
CA GLY A 173 13.95 22.05 4.02
C GLY A 173 14.03 21.51 2.59
N GLY A 174 12.98 21.62 1.79
CA GLY A 174 12.90 21.09 0.43
C GLY A 174 14.00 21.59 -0.51
N ALA A 175 14.49 22.82 -0.31
CA ALA A 175 15.61 23.38 -1.05
C ALA A 175 16.91 22.54 -1.00
N LYS A 176 17.06 21.64 -0.01
CA LYS A 176 18.22 20.74 0.10
C LYS A 176 18.15 19.49 -0.76
N ILE A 177 16.95 19.12 -1.18
CA ILE A 177 16.69 17.88 -1.93
C ILE A 177 16.16 18.16 -3.33
N LYS A 178 15.83 19.41 -3.65
CA LYS A 178 15.19 19.79 -4.92
C LYS A 178 15.94 19.29 -6.16
N ASP A 179 17.27 19.37 -6.15
CA ASP A 179 18.12 18.93 -7.26
C ASP A 179 18.24 17.41 -7.39
N LYS A 180 17.68 16.66 -6.44
CA LYS A 180 17.66 15.19 -6.39
C LYS A 180 16.32 14.60 -6.83
N LEU A 181 15.30 15.43 -7.02
CA LEU A 181 13.98 14.96 -7.45
C LEU A 181 14.08 14.42 -8.88
N LEU A 182 13.69 13.17 -9.07
CA LEU A 182 13.71 12.47 -10.35
C LEU A 182 12.37 11.77 -10.59
N THR A 183 11.77 12.08 -11.74
CA THR A 183 10.64 11.33 -12.28
C THR A 183 11.12 10.48 -13.45
N MET A 184 11.01 9.16 -13.33
CA MET A 184 11.33 8.24 -14.42
C MET A 184 10.07 7.94 -15.23
N PHE A 185 9.94 8.53 -16.42
CA PHE A 185 8.84 8.21 -17.33
C PHE A 185 9.15 6.93 -18.11
N VAL A 186 8.23 5.96 -18.04
CA VAL A 186 8.27 4.72 -18.81
C VAL A 186 7.25 4.84 -19.94
N GLU A 187 7.77 5.03 -21.15
CA GLU A 187 7.01 5.39 -22.35
C GLU A 187 7.20 4.34 -23.46
N ASP A 188 6.66 3.14 -23.27
CA ASP A 188 6.71 2.06 -24.26
C ASP A 188 5.32 1.79 -24.86
N GLU A 189 5.14 2.03 -26.16
CA GLU A 189 3.86 1.85 -26.85
C GLU A 189 3.30 0.42 -26.72
N GLU A 190 4.17 -0.59 -26.48
CA GLU A 190 3.73 -1.97 -26.24
C GLU A 190 2.93 -2.13 -24.94
N LEU A 191 2.98 -1.15 -24.03
CA LEU A 191 2.20 -1.14 -22.81
C LEU A 191 0.74 -0.75 -23.03
N GLN A 192 0.39 -0.19 -24.20
CA GLN A 192 -0.97 0.21 -24.49
C GLN A 192 -1.93 -0.99 -24.42
N GLY A 193 -2.94 -0.88 -23.55
CA GLY A 193 -3.96 -1.92 -23.38
C GLY A 193 -3.51 -3.14 -22.56
N THR A 194 -2.29 -3.14 -22.02
CA THR A 194 -1.80 -4.23 -21.15
C THR A 194 -2.34 -4.15 -19.72
N GLY A 195 -2.83 -2.98 -19.30
CA GLY A 195 -3.39 -2.75 -17.98
C GLY A 195 -2.36 -2.76 -16.85
N TRP A 196 -2.80 -3.03 -15.63
CA TRP A 196 -1.95 -3.00 -14.44
C TRP A 196 -0.87 -4.09 -14.45
N HIS A 197 -1.24 -5.29 -14.89
CA HIS A 197 -0.30 -6.41 -15.00
C HIS A 197 0.89 -6.07 -15.91
N GLY A 198 0.63 -5.45 -17.07
CA GLY A 198 1.69 -5.07 -18.00
C GLY A 198 2.61 -4.00 -17.43
N ALA A 199 2.04 -2.95 -16.82
CA ALA A 199 2.81 -1.90 -16.16
C ALA A 199 3.74 -2.44 -15.06
N VAL A 200 3.21 -3.31 -14.18
CA VAL A 200 3.96 -3.91 -13.07
C VAL A 200 5.01 -4.89 -13.56
N SER A 201 4.69 -5.70 -14.57
CA SER A 201 5.64 -6.65 -15.17
C SER A 201 6.81 -5.91 -15.81
N TYR A 202 6.53 -4.88 -16.60
CA TYR A 202 7.56 -4.09 -17.28
C TYR A 202 8.47 -3.38 -16.27
N PHE A 203 7.91 -2.75 -15.25
CA PHE A 203 8.72 -2.11 -14.20
C PHE A 203 9.57 -3.14 -13.44
N SER A 204 9.04 -4.34 -13.18
CA SER A 204 9.79 -5.42 -12.55
C SER A 204 10.99 -5.86 -13.41
N ASP A 205 10.84 -5.87 -14.73
CA ASP A 205 11.95 -6.14 -15.65
C ASP A 205 12.99 -5.02 -15.62
N LEU A 206 12.58 -3.74 -15.62
CA LEU A 206 13.52 -2.61 -15.47
C LEU A 206 14.32 -2.72 -14.16
N ARG A 207 13.64 -3.06 -13.05
CA ARG A 207 14.25 -3.28 -11.74
C ARG A 207 15.23 -4.44 -11.76
N ALA A 208 14.86 -5.57 -12.36
CA ALA A 208 15.70 -6.76 -12.44
C ALA A 208 16.96 -6.56 -13.32
N ASN A 209 16.94 -5.57 -14.20
CA ASN A 209 18.06 -5.19 -15.06
C ASN A 209 18.86 -3.98 -14.53
N ASP A 210 18.71 -3.63 -13.25
CA ASP A 210 19.41 -2.51 -12.59
C ASP A 210 19.19 -1.16 -13.28
N GLN A 211 18.03 -0.94 -13.90
CA GLN A 211 17.68 0.29 -14.61
C GLN A 211 16.89 1.30 -13.76
N VAL A 212 16.66 0.98 -12.48
CA VAL A 212 15.87 1.80 -11.55
C VAL A 212 16.77 2.25 -10.41
N SER A 213 16.96 3.56 -10.24
CA SER A 213 17.73 4.13 -9.14
C SER A 213 17.12 3.75 -7.78
N GLU A 214 17.96 3.60 -6.75
CA GLU A 214 17.51 3.14 -5.44
C GLU A 214 16.38 4.01 -4.87
N GLY A 215 16.44 5.33 -4.98
CA GLY A 215 15.37 6.21 -4.49
C GLY A 215 14.05 6.15 -5.28
N LEU A 216 14.02 5.49 -6.44
CA LEU A 216 12.81 5.23 -7.23
C LEU A 216 12.23 3.83 -6.97
N ASP A 217 13.02 2.92 -6.39
CA ASP A 217 12.61 1.54 -6.09
C ASP A 217 11.68 1.48 -4.86
N THR A 218 10.44 1.91 -5.04
CA THR A 218 9.39 1.83 -4.01
C THR A 218 8.47 0.62 -4.26
N PRO A 219 7.72 0.13 -3.26
CA PRO A 219 6.76 -0.97 -3.47
C PRO A 219 5.54 -0.57 -4.32
N ILE A 220 5.46 0.70 -4.75
CA ILE A 220 4.42 1.25 -5.60
C ILE A 220 5.05 1.88 -6.85
N ILE A 221 4.37 1.74 -7.99
CA ILE A 221 4.61 2.59 -9.16
C ILE A 221 3.45 3.53 -9.38
N LEU A 222 3.73 4.65 -10.04
CA LEU A 222 2.66 5.52 -10.51
C LEU A 222 2.28 5.13 -11.92
N VAL A 223 0.99 5.22 -12.25
CA VAL A 223 0.51 4.88 -13.58
C VAL A 223 -0.39 5.98 -14.12
N ALA A 224 -0.09 6.43 -15.34
CA ALA A 224 -0.81 7.45 -16.08
C ALA A 224 -1.64 6.81 -17.19
N ASP A 225 -2.92 6.59 -16.90
CA ASP A 225 -3.95 6.18 -17.87
C ASP A 225 -4.76 7.40 -18.35
N LYS A 226 -5.75 7.18 -19.22
CA LYS A 226 -6.58 8.27 -19.74
C LYS A 226 -7.29 9.06 -18.63
N THR A 227 -7.72 8.39 -17.56
CA THR A 227 -8.52 9.01 -16.49
C THR A 227 -7.66 9.91 -15.59
N SER A 228 -6.47 9.45 -15.21
CA SER A 228 -5.49 10.26 -14.46
C SER A 228 -4.91 11.41 -15.29
N ILE A 229 -4.67 11.19 -16.60
CA ILE A 229 -4.28 12.28 -17.51
C ILE A 229 -5.36 13.36 -17.56
N THR A 230 -6.62 12.94 -17.78
CA THR A 230 -7.78 13.84 -17.78
C THR A 230 -7.93 14.56 -16.45
N SER A 231 -7.68 13.88 -15.32
CA SER A 231 -7.80 14.47 -13.98
C SER A 231 -6.89 15.67 -13.77
N LEU A 232 -5.69 15.69 -14.39
CA LEU A 232 -4.76 16.82 -14.28
C LEU A 232 -5.08 17.92 -15.30
N LEU A 233 -5.39 17.55 -16.54
CA LEU A 233 -5.58 18.52 -17.62
C LEU A 233 -6.96 19.19 -17.59
N HIS A 234 -7.94 18.51 -17.01
CA HIS A 234 -9.33 18.96 -16.93
C HIS A 234 -9.85 18.84 -15.49
N PRO A 235 -9.25 19.59 -14.54
CA PRO A 235 -9.59 19.48 -13.14
C PRO A 235 -11.04 19.87 -12.90
N THR A 236 -11.67 19.18 -11.96
CA THR A 236 -13.01 19.52 -11.45
C THR A 236 -12.85 20.20 -10.07
N SER A 237 -13.80 21.04 -9.67
CA SER A 237 -13.72 21.75 -8.39
C SER A 237 -13.76 20.82 -7.18
N ASP A 238 -14.31 19.62 -7.34
CA ASP A 238 -14.69 18.74 -6.24
C ASP A 238 -13.66 17.62 -6.02
N VAL A 239 -12.71 17.45 -6.94
CA VAL A 239 -11.71 16.37 -6.89
C VAL A 239 -10.35 16.95 -7.27
N LYS A 240 -9.38 16.86 -6.34
CA LYS A 240 -8.00 17.24 -6.60
C LYS A 240 -7.41 16.42 -7.75
N PRO A 241 -6.53 16.99 -8.60
CA PRO A 241 -5.78 16.21 -9.56
C PRO A 241 -5.06 15.03 -8.92
N TRP A 242 -5.13 13.85 -9.54
CA TRP A 242 -4.62 12.63 -8.97
C TRP A 242 -3.97 11.71 -10.02
N ILE A 243 -3.19 10.75 -9.54
CA ILE A 243 -2.57 9.67 -10.32
C ILE A 243 -2.82 8.32 -9.65
N TRP A 244 -2.76 7.22 -10.41
CA TRP A 244 -2.86 5.89 -9.84
C TRP A 244 -1.57 5.49 -9.13
N ALA A 245 -1.66 5.11 -7.87
CA ALA A 245 -0.63 4.38 -7.14
C ALA A 245 -0.94 2.88 -7.23
N VAL A 246 -0.05 2.11 -7.85
CA VAL A 246 -0.23 0.68 -8.14
C VAL A 246 0.81 -0.14 -7.35
N ASP A 247 0.34 -1.06 -6.51
CA ASP A 247 1.15 -1.89 -5.62
C ASP A 247 1.79 -3.06 -6.37
N LEU A 248 3.12 -3.10 -6.34
CA LEU A 248 3.92 -4.12 -7.03
C LEU A 248 3.79 -5.51 -6.40
N SER A 249 3.38 -5.59 -5.13
CA SER A 249 3.22 -6.84 -4.40
C SER A 249 1.83 -7.48 -4.58
N HIS A 250 0.92 -6.76 -5.26
CA HIS A 250 -0.41 -7.26 -5.56
C HIS A 250 -0.35 -8.37 -6.63
N ASP A 251 -1.25 -9.35 -6.51
CA ASP A 251 -1.35 -10.49 -7.43
C ASP A 251 -2.17 -10.10 -8.66
N TRP A 252 -1.52 -9.39 -9.58
CA TRP A 252 -2.12 -8.92 -10.83
C TRP A 252 -2.36 -10.08 -11.80
N VAL A 253 -3.52 -10.09 -12.43
CA VAL A 253 -3.81 -11.03 -13.52
C VAL A 253 -3.85 -10.32 -14.86
N ILE A 254 -3.50 -11.04 -15.93
CA ILE A 254 -3.60 -10.52 -17.29
C ILE A 254 -5.04 -10.07 -17.56
N GLY A 255 -5.19 -8.82 -17.99
CA GLY A 255 -6.50 -8.20 -18.23
C GLY A 255 -7.02 -7.34 -17.08
N ASP A 256 -6.33 -7.27 -15.94
CA ASP A 256 -6.60 -6.26 -14.92
C ASP A 256 -6.36 -4.87 -15.49
N VAL A 257 -7.42 -4.06 -15.56
CA VAL A 257 -7.43 -2.74 -16.16
C VAL A 257 -7.86 -1.68 -15.15
N PRO A 258 -7.53 -0.39 -15.39
CA PRO A 258 -8.06 0.70 -14.61
C PRO A 258 -9.60 0.66 -14.54
N PRO A 259 -10.19 0.89 -13.36
CA PRO A 259 -11.64 0.86 -13.23
C PRO A 259 -12.25 2.01 -14.04
N VAL A 260 -13.32 1.72 -14.77
CA VAL A 260 -14.04 2.73 -15.57
C VAL A 260 -14.97 3.59 -14.69
N ALA A 261 -15.31 3.12 -13.48
CA ALA A 261 -16.20 3.81 -12.56
C ALA A 261 -15.85 3.55 -11.09
N VAL A 262 -16.28 4.48 -10.23
CA VAL A 262 -16.23 4.38 -8.77
C VAL A 262 -16.99 3.12 -8.35
N THR A 263 -16.24 2.12 -7.88
CA THR A 263 -16.82 0.89 -7.35
C THR A 263 -16.50 0.88 -5.86
N PRO A 264 -17.49 0.76 -4.96
CA PRO A 264 -17.22 0.49 -3.56
C PRO A 264 -16.36 -0.76 -3.47
N MET A 265 -15.17 -0.61 -2.94
CA MET A 265 -14.21 -1.70 -2.81
C MET A 265 -14.17 -2.08 -1.34
N ASP A 266 -14.78 -3.21 -1.02
CA ASP A 266 -14.69 -3.80 0.31
C ASP A 266 -13.27 -4.36 0.59
N ILE A 267 -12.42 -4.40 -0.44
CA ILE A 267 -11.13 -5.09 -0.46
C ILE A 267 -10.13 -4.28 -1.25
N TYR A 268 -8.89 -4.27 -0.79
CA TYR A 268 -7.81 -3.56 -1.45
C TYR A 268 -7.63 -4.07 -2.88
N PRO A 269 -7.79 -3.20 -3.89
CA PRO A 269 -7.74 -3.62 -5.29
C PRO A 269 -6.32 -3.68 -5.86
N GLY A 270 -5.29 -3.47 -5.03
CA GLY A 270 -3.90 -3.35 -5.49
C GLY A 270 -3.54 -1.96 -5.99
N TYR A 271 -4.48 -1.02 -6.01
CA TYR A 271 -4.25 0.35 -6.43
C TYR A 271 -5.09 1.32 -5.60
N PHE A 272 -4.75 2.61 -5.67
CA PHE A 272 -5.57 3.70 -5.14
C PHE A 272 -5.21 5.01 -5.85
N ARG A 273 -6.06 6.01 -5.72
CA ARG A 273 -5.84 7.35 -6.28
C ARG A 273 -5.03 8.17 -5.28
N VAL A 274 -3.99 8.86 -5.76
CA VAL A 274 -3.15 9.73 -4.93
C VAL A 274 -3.17 11.14 -5.50
N ALA A 275 -3.43 12.13 -4.64
CA ALA A 275 -3.36 13.53 -5.03
C ALA A 275 -1.94 13.88 -5.47
N LEU A 276 -1.80 14.58 -6.60
CA LEU A 276 -0.47 14.87 -7.16
C LEU A 276 0.42 15.64 -6.18
N GLU A 277 -0.15 16.55 -5.40
CA GLU A 277 0.56 17.32 -4.38
C GLU A 277 1.07 16.46 -3.22
N ALA A 278 0.47 15.29 -2.96
CA ALA A 278 0.85 14.38 -1.87
C ALA A 278 1.88 13.33 -2.30
N VAL A 279 2.16 13.17 -3.59
CA VAL A 279 3.05 12.12 -4.14
C VAL A 279 4.43 12.18 -3.51
N ILE A 280 5.09 13.33 -3.59
CA ILE A 280 6.45 13.49 -3.07
C ILE A 280 6.49 13.79 -1.56
N PRO A 281 5.75 14.77 -1.02
CA PRO A 281 5.90 15.14 0.39
C PRO A 281 5.35 14.09 1.37
N GLU A 282 4.33 13.32 0.97
CA GLU A 282 3.63 12.40 1.88
C GLU A 282 3.83 10.93 1.48
N LEU A 283 3.48 10.55 0.24
CA LEU A 283 3.49 9.14 -0.17
C LEU A 283 4.91 8.57 -0.19
N TRP A 284 5.84 9.23 -0.87
CA TRP A 284 7.21 8.74 -1.02
C TRP A 284 7.93 8.44 0.31
N PRO A 285 7.96 9.36 1.32
CA PRO A 285 8.63 9.07 2.58
C PRO A 285 7.92 8.00 3.41
N LEU A 286 6.60 7.84 3.27
CA LEU A 286 5.91 6.72 3.91
C LEU A 286 6.40 5.40 3.32
N LEU A 287 6.43 5.28 1.99
CA LEU A 287 6.90 4.07 1.31
C LEU A 287 8.37 3.77 1.59
N LYS A 288 9.25 4.77 1.50
CA LYS A 288 10.70 4.58 1.66
C LYS A 288 11.18 4.59 3.10
N GLY A 289 10.68 5.51 3.90
CA GLY A 289 11.07 5.67 5.30
C GLY A 289 10.41 4.65 6.23
N THR A 290 9.21 4.17 5.87
CA THR A 290 8.50 3.18 6.70
C THR A 290 8.35 1.81 6.07
N GLY A 291 8.52 1.65 4.76
CA GLY A 291 8.26 0.36 4.12
C GLY A 291 6.79 -0.07 4.22
N ILE A 292 5.88 0.89 4.44
CA ILE A 292 4.44 0.63 4.42
C ILE A 292 4.03 0.16 3.03
N SER A 293 3.10 -0.79 2.99
CA SER A 293 2.52 -1.29 1.74
C SER A 293 1.39 -0.39 1.23
N GLY A 294 1.03 -0.51 -0.05
CA GLY A 294 -0.12 0.20 -0.60
C GLY A 294 -1.43 -0.19 0.08
N LEU A 295 -1.54 -1.44 0.52
CA LEU A 295 -2.67 -1.95 1.30
C LEU A 295 -2.89 -1.18 2.60
N GLU A 296 -1.82 -0.89 3.33
CA GLU A 296 -1.90 -0.19 4.62
C GLU A 296 -2.21 1.30 4.45
N LEU A 297 -1.84 1.89 3.31
CA LEU A 297 -2.16 3.28 2.93
C LEU A 297 -3.60 3.44 2.43
N TRP A 298 -4.18 2.39 1.85
CA TRP A 298 -5.51 2.46 1.25
C TRP A 298 -6.61 2.78 2.28
N GLY A 299 -7.49 3.71 1.93
CA GLY A 299 -8.53 4.25 2.81
C GLY A 299 -9.75 3.35 3.02
N GLY A 300 -9.87 2.26 2.27
CA GLY A 300 -11.10 1.44 2.25
C GLY A 300 -12.20 2.00 1.34
N ASP A 301 -11.92 3.09 0.64
CA ASP A 301 -12.82 3.69 -0.35
C ASP A 301 -12.05 4.07 -1.62
N ASP A 302 -12.77 4.68 -2.55
CA ASP A 302 -12.22 5.23 -3.79
C ASP A 302 -11.97 6.75 -3.65
N SER A 303 -11.72 7.26 -2.45
CA SER A 303 -11.33 8.67 -2.30
C SER A 303 -9.90 8.89 -2.85
N VAL A 304 -9.61 10.14 -3.22
CA VAL A 304 -8.23 10.52 -3.52
C VAL A 304 -7.47 10.59 -2.20
N TRP A 305 -6.41 9.80 -2.07
CA TRP A 305 -5.52 9.84 -0.92
C TRP A 305 -4.68 11.12 -0.96
N GLU A 306 -4.78 11.94 0.09
CA GLU A 306 -4.14 13.26 0.19
C GLU A 306 -3.01 13.32 1.23
N GLY A 307 -2.68 12.19 1.85
CA GLY A 307 -1.79 12.13 3.00
C GLY A 307 -2.50 11.91 4.34
N PRO A 308 -1.72 11.76 5.43
CA PRO A 308 -2.20 11.61 6.80
C PRO A 308 -2.68 12.89 7.50
#